data_AF-N1J5Y5-F1
#
_entry.id   AF-N1J5Y5-F1
#
_cell.length_a   1.000
_cell.length_b   1.000
_cell.length_c   1.000
_cell.angle_alpha   90.00
_cell.angle_beta   90.00
_cell.angle_gamma   90.00
#
_symmetry.space_group_name_H-M   'P 1'
#
loop_
_entity.id
_entity.type
_entity.pdbx_description
1 polymer ?
#
loop_
_entity_poly.entity_id
_entity_poly.type
_entity_poly.pdbx_seq_one_letter_code
_entity_poly.pdbx_strand_id
1 'polypeptide(L)'
;MASISPRCLHGSRVPLRWNGLANSKGNILYTSRPLRCISTTTTQTKSRVPRLIWYTSITLLSMTAGTYYITDTRASIHRWLAVPMLNFIFPDTEEAHHYGNIILRALYSLGLHPRERIPLSTGAKGADLSVSVFGQEISNPIGISAGVDKLAEIEDILFAFGPAVVEVGGVTPFAQDGNPKPRVFKLPKYKALINRCGLAGTGVEDMAQRLRDRVRIFAKKNGYGSNAEAVDFVLNGGAGVPPGSLRSGKLLAVQIAKNMTTDEEDIDATKRDYVYCVERIAQYADILVVNVSSPNTPGLRTLQRADLLTELLRGIVEATKLVPRKTTPKVMVKVSPDEDGEQQVADIVDAIWKSGVDGVIVSNTTKRRDIVASDKAPISPQDQEILKERGGLSGPSLFNRTLRLVKRYRTLLDRGPPSNAVDTEKLSNSDKFEPKVIFASGGISNGKQVLEILNAGASVAQIYTAMVYGGAGTVTRIKQEMEQELSQK
;
A
#
# COMPACT_ATOMS: atom_id res chain seq x y z
N MET A 1 -17.65 -3.58 -73.50
CA MET A 1 -17.83 -2.25 -74.12
C MET A 1 -17.31 -1.21 -73.14
N ALA A 2 -16.49 -0.23 -73.44
CA ALA A 2 -15.47 0.05 -74.46
C ALA A 2 -14.61 1.17 -73.83
N SER A 3 -13.30 1.11 -74.03
CA SER A 3 -12.33 2.11 -73.58
C SER A 3 -12.53 3.47 -74.28
N ILE A 4 -12.32 4.59 -73.57
CA ILE A 4 -12.12 5.91 -74.17
C ILE A 4 -10.93 6.59 -73.47
N SER A 5 -9.89 6.91 -74.25
CA SER A 5 -8.87 7.93 -73.91
C SER A 5 -9.29 9.28 -74.48
N PRO A 6 -8.69 10.38 -74.00
CA PRO A 6 -8.27 11.38 -74.97
C PRO A 6 -6.87 11.98 -74.75
N ARG A 7 -6.43 12.61 -75.84
CA ARG A 7 -5.09 13.02 -76.27
C ARG A 7 -4.52 14.28 -75.60
N CYS A 8 -3.20 14.38 -75.76
CA CYS A 8 -2.31 15.49 -75.48
C CYS A 8 -2.64 16.80 -76.21
N LEU A 9 -2.33 17.92 -75.54
CA LEU A 9 -2.40 19.30 -76.01
C LEU A 9 -1.14 19.71 -76.80
N HIS A 10 -1.38 20.46 -77.87
CA HIS A 10 -0.38 21.14 -78.70
C HIS A 10 0.10 22.44 -78.05
N GLY A 11 1.41 22.69 -78.08
CA GLY A 11 2.03 23.97 -77.72
C GLY A 11 2.74 24.58 -78.93
N SER A 12 2.25 25.75 -79.35
CA SER A 12 2.66 26.54 -80.50
C SER A 12 4.10 27.08 -80.41
N ARG A 13 4.83 27.11 -81.52
CA ARG A 13 6.09 27.89 -81.69
C ARG A 13 5.96 28.80 -82.91
N VAL A 14 6.34 30.06 -82.72
CA VAL A 14 6.48 31.12 -83.75
C VAL A 14 8.00 31.32 -84.00
N PRO A 15 8.44 31.70 -85.23
CA PRO A 15 9.74 31.31 -85.76
C PRO A 15 10.79 32.44 -85.67
N LEU A 16 12.08 32.06 -85.78
CA LEU A 16 13.18 32.98 -85.98
C LEU A 16 14.02 32.57 -87.20
N ARG A 17 14.41 33.62 -87.93
CA ARG A 17 14.88 33.70 -89.31
C ARG A 17 16.15 32.93 -89.63
N TRP A 18 16.21 32.52 -90.89
CA TRP A 18 17.38 32.11 -91.65
C TRP A 18 18.29 33.29 -92.00
N ASN A 19 19.60 33.08 -91.95
CA ASN A 19 20.60 33.75 -92.77
C ASN A 19 21.48 32.67 -93.42
N GLY A 20 21.59 32.73 -94.75
CA GLY A 20 22.33 31.77 -95.54
C GLY A 20 23.83 32.04 -95.56
N LEU A 21 24.56 31.04 -96.06
CA LEU A 21 25.72 31.20 -96.93
C LEU A 21 26.04 29.85 -97.57
N ALA A 22 26.26 29.89 -98.87
CA ALA A 22 26.50 28.76 -99.75
C ALA A 22 27.97 28.30 -99.74
N ASN A 23 28.18 27.17 -100.42
CA ASN A 23 29.44 26.57 -100.88
C ASN A 23 30.30 25.80 -99.85
N SER A 24 30.36 24.49 -100.05
CA SER A 24 31.57 23.83 -100.58
C SER A 24 31.38 22.31 -100.59
N LYS A 25 31.81 21.68 -101.68
CA LYS A 25 31.86 20.23 -101.90
C LYS A 25 32.63 19.54 -100.77
N GLY A 26 32.10 18.45 -100.26
CA GLY A 26 32.81 17.56 -99.33
C GLY A 26 32.05 16.25 -99.15
N ASN A 27 32.55 15.18 -99.78
CA ASN A 27 32.14 13.82 -99.49
C ASN A 27 32.43 13.53 -98.01
N ILE A 28 31.40 13.19 -97.22
CA ILE A 28 31.58 12.70 -95.85
C ILE A 28 31.04 11.27 -95.78
N LEU A 29 31.98 10.38 -95.49
CA LEU A 29 31.83 8.95 -95.23
C LEU A 29 30.78 8.67 -94.14
N TYR A 30 29.86 7.74 -94.42
CA TYR A 30 28.99 7.12 -93.43
C TYR A 30 29.84 6.37 -92.40
N THR A 31 29.88 6.87 -91.17
CA THR A 31 30.31 6.10 -90.00
C THR A 31 29.10 5.87 -89.10
N SER A 32 28.56 4.65 -89.14
CA SER A 32 27.49 4.22 -88.23
C SER A 32 28.07 4.09 -86.82
N ARG A 33 27.86 5.10 -85.96
CA ARG A 33 28.07 4.95 -84.52
C ARG A 33 26.92 4.08 -83.96
N PRO A 34 27.20 3.03 -83.18
CA PRO A 34 26.13 2.31 -82.50
C PRO A 34 25.48 3.26 -81.48
N LEU A 35 24.16 3.40 -81.58
CA LEU A 35 23.33 4.05 -80.55
C LEU A 35 23.49 3.26 -79.24
N ARG A 36 24.28 3.77 -78.30
CA ARG A 36 24.21 3.31 -76.90
C ARG A 36 22.82 3.66 -76.37
N CYS A 37 21.94 2.68 -76.26
CA CYS A 37 20.75 2.79 -75.44
C CYS A 37 21.18 2.97 -73.98
N ILE A 38 21.07 4.19 -73.46
CA ILE A 38 21.13 4.44 -72.02
C ILE A 38 19.83 3.89 -71.45
N SER A 39 19.87 2.65 -70.94
CA SER A 39 18.80 2.16 -70.08
C SER A 39 18.85 2.98 -68.79
N THR A 40 17.91 3.90 -68.63
CA THR A 40 17.64 4.52 -67.34
C THR A 40 16.92 3.49 -66.49
N THR A 41 17.68 2.72 -65.70
CA THR A 41 17.09 1.88 -64.65
C THR A 41 16.48 2.84 -63.63
N THR A 42 15.18 3.06 -63.70
CA THR A 42 14.45 3.77 -62.64
C THR A 42 14.52 2.88 -61.41
N THR A 43 15.42 3.18 -60.48
CA THR A 43 15.41 2.56 -59.17
C THR A 43 14.11 2.99 -58.48
N GLN A 44 13.10 2.11 -58.51
CA GLN A 44 11.92 2.29 -57.66
C GLN A 44 12.41 2.34 -56.22
N THR A 45 12.43 3.53 -55.64
CA THR A 45 12.64 3.70 -54.21
C THR A 45 11.47 3.04 -53.51
N LYS A 46 11.67 1.81 -53.00
CA LYS A 46 10.65 1.14 -52.18
C LYS A 46 10.28 2.09 -51.03
N SER A 47 9.03 2.56 -51.04
CA SER A 47 8.51 3.46 -50.02
C SER A 47 8.83 2.90 -48.64
N ARG A 48 9.58 3.66 -47.83
CA ARG A 48 9.90 3.29 -46.44
C ARG A 48 8.72 3.53 -45.49
N VAL A 49 7.66 4.19 -45.97
CA VAL A 49 6.51 4.61 -45.16
C VAL A 49 5.75 3.42 -44.55
N PRO A 50 5.41 2.34 -45.29
CA PRO A 50 4.75 1.18 -44.69
C PRO A 50 5.61 0.52 -43.61
N ARG A 51 6.92 0.41 -43.81
CA ARG A 51 7.84 -0.14 -42.80
C ARG A 51 7.91 0.73 -41.56
N LEU A 52 7.96 2.06 -41.73
CA LEU A 52 7.95 3.00 -40.61
C LEU A 52 6.64 2.89 -39.82
N ILE A 53 5.49 2.81 -40.49
CA ILE A 53 4.18 2.59 -39.85
C ILE A 53 4.17 1.26 -39.09
N TRP A 54 4.68 0.19 -39.69
CA TRP A 54 4.79 -1.12 -39.03
C TRP A 54 5.67 -1.07 -37.78
N TYR A 55 6.89 -0.51 -37.88
CA TYR A 55 7.80 -0.42 -36.75
C TYR A 55 7.25 0.46 -35.63
N THR A 56 6.67 1.62 -35.97
CA THR A 56 6.05 2.51 -34.98
C THR A 56 4.85 1.85 -34.29
N SER A 57 4.02 1.11 -35.04
CA SER A 57 2.88 0.38 -34.49
C SER A 57 3.33 -0.73 -33.53
N ILE A 58 4.33 -1.53 -33.91
CA ILE A 58 4.89 -2.59 -33.07
C ILE A 58 5.52 -1.99 -31.80
N THR A 59 6.28 -0.91 -31.92
CA THR A 59 6.89 -0.22 -30.78
C THR A 59 5.81 0.31 -29.84
N LEU A 60 4.78 0.99 -30.35
CA LEU A 60 3.71 1.54 -29.53
C LEU A 60 2.91 0.42 -28.82
N LEU A 61 2.61 -0.66 -29.55
CA LEU A 61 1.94 -1.83 -28.97
C LEU A 61 2.80 -2.48 -27.87
N SER A 62 4.09 -2.64 -28.12
CA SER A 62 5.03 -3.23 -27.15
C SER A 62 5.20 -2.36 -25.92
N MET A 63 5.32 -1.04 -26.08
CA MET A 63 5.38 -0.09 -24.97
C MET A 63 4.08 -0.08 -24.17
N THR A 64 2.93 -0.14 -24.83
CA THR A 64 1.62 -0.17 -24.18
C THR A 64 1.44 -1.47 -23.40
N ALA A 65 1.71 -2.62 -24.02
CA ALA A 65 1.64 -3.93 -23.38
C ALA A 65 2.64 -4.05 -22.22
N GLY A 66 3.87 -3.57 -22.41
CA GLY A 66 4.89 -3.50 -21.37
C GLY A 66 4.46 -2.63 -20.20
N THR A 67 3.95 -1.42 -20.46
CA THR A 67 3.42 -0.51 -19.43
C THR A 67 2.23 -1.14 -18.69
N TYR A 68 1.33 -1.80 -19.41
CA TYR A 68 0.22 -2.51 -18.81
C TYR A 68 0.72 -3.61 -17.86
N TYR A 69 1.67 -4.43 -18.32
CA TYR A 69 2.26 -5.50 -17.53
C TYR A 69 2.98 -4.96 -16.28
N ILE A 70 3.90 -4.00 -16.40
CA ILE A 70 4.67 -3.50 -15.25
C ILE A 70 3.83 -2.69 -14.25
N THR A 71 2.63 -2.23 -14.63
CA THR A 71 1.72 -1.52 -13.73
C THR A 71 0.65 -2.43 -13.12
N ASP A 72 0.54 -3.68 -13.56
CA ASP A 72 -0.42 -4.65 -13.02
C ASP A 72 0.20 -5.43 -11.87
N THR A 73 -0.39 -5.36 -10.67
CA THR A 73 0.13 -6.07 -9.49
C THR A 73 0.26 -7.58 -9.68
N ARG A 74 -0.46 -8.19 -10.62
CA ARG A 74 -0.35 -9.62 -10.95
C ARG A 74 0.96 -9.98 -11.66
N ALA A 75 1.67 -8.99 -12.21
CA ALA A 75 2.90 -9.23 -12.93
C ALA A 75 3.98 -9.82 -12.02
N SER A 76 4.58 -10.91 -12.47
CA SER A 76 5.60 -11.65 -11.72
C SER A 76 6.87 -10.82 -11.49
N ILE A 77 7.09 -9.78 -12.31
CA ILE A 77 8.21 -8.84 -12.24
C ILE A 77 8.31 -8.17 -10.87
N HIS A 78 7.18 -7.87 -10.21
CA HIS A 78 7.17 -7.21 -8.90
C HIS A 78 7.83 -8.07 -7.82
N ARG A 79 7.68 -9.39 -7.89
CA ARG A 79 8.21 -10.33 -6.90
C ARG A 79 9.60 -10.81 -7.28
N TRP A 80 9.81 -11.17 -8.54
CA TRP A 80 10.99 -11.91 -8.98
C TRP A 80 12.09 -11.04 -9.59
N LEU A 81 11.79 -9.79 -9.93
CA LEU A 81 12.81 -8.84 -10.41
C LEU A 81 12.91 -7.61 -9.52
N ALA A 82 11.82 -6.87 -9.31
CA ALA A 82 11.85 -5.58 -8.61
C ALA A 82 12.38 -5.70 -7.18
N VAL A 83 11.87 -6.66 -6.39
CA VAL A 83 12.34 -6.87 -5.01
C VAL A 83 13.81 -7.33 -4.96
N PRO A 84 14.25 -8.37 -5.69
CA PRO A 84 15.66 -8.75 -5.73
C PRO A 84 16.58 -7.61 -6.21
N MET A 85 16.20 -6.90 -7.27
CA MET A 85 16.97 -5.78 -7.82
C MET A 85 17.10 -4.63 -6.82
N LEU A 86 16.03 -4.28 -6.11
CA LEU A 86 16.08 -3.24 -5.07
C LEU A 86 17.04 -3.63 -3.95
N ASN A 87 17.02 -4.89 -3.50
CA ASN A 87 17.94 -5.38 -2.47
C ASN A 87 19.39 -5.53 -2.97
N PHE A 88 19.59 -5.73 -4.27
CA PHE A 88 20.91 -5.77 -4.87
C PHE A 88 21.52 -4.36 -4.95
N ILE A 89 20.72 -3.36 -5.32
CA ILE A 89 21.16 -1.96 -5.40
C ILE A 89 21.35 -1.35 -4.01
N PHE A 90 20.46 -1.66 -3.07
CA PHE A 90 20.48 -1.18 -1.69
C PHE A 90 20.57 -2.38 -0.74
N PRO A 91 21.79 -2.82 -0.36
CA PRO A 91 21.98 -3.96 0.53
C PRO A 91 21.45 -3.73 1.95
N ASP A 92 21.50 -2.48 2.45
CA ASP A 92 20.87 -2.14 3.73
C ASP A 92 19.35 -2.17 3.60
N THR A 93 18.70 -2.83 4.56
CA THR A 93 17.25 -3.05 4.49
C THR A 93 16.44 -1.78 4.71
N GLU A 94 16.92 -0.86 5.55
CA GLU A 94 16.22 0.40 5.80
C GLU A 94 16.38 1.35 4.59
N GLU A 95 17.56 1.39 3.97
CA GLU A 95 17.78 2.12 2.72
C GLU A 95 16.93 1.56 1.57
N ALA A 96 16.90 0.24 1.38
CA ALA A 96 16.05 -0.39 0.36
C ALA A 96 14.57 0.00 0.53
N HIS A 97 14.09 0.06 1.78
CA HIS A 97 12.73 0.50 2.07
C HIS A 97 12.53 1.99 1.75
N HIS A 98 13.44 2.85 2.18
CA HIS A 98 13.38 4.29 1.93
C HIS A 98 13.38 4.62 0.43
N TYR A 99 14.34 4.08 -0.33
CA TYR A 99 14.42 4.29 -1.78
C TYR A 99 13.27 3.60 -2.52
N GLY A 100 12.78 2.46 -2.03
CA GLY A 100 11.57 1.83 -2.54
C GLY A 100 10.37 2.77 -2.49
N ASN A 101 10.17 3.48 -1.38
CA ASN A 101 9.09 4.46 -1.25
C ASN A 101 9.30 5.67 -2.19
N ILE A 102 10.53 6.18 -2.33
CA ILE A 102 10.85 7.25 -3.29
C ILE A 102 10.51 6.83 -4.73
N ILE A 103 10.93 5.63 -5.14
CA ILE A 103 10.64 5.08 -6.47
C ILE A 103 9.13 4.95 -6.68
N LEU A 104 8.40 4.41 -5.70
CA LEU A 104 6.95 4.30 -5.77
C LEU A 104 6.26 5.66 -5.94
N ARG A 105 6.70 6.69 -5.21
CA ARG A 105 6.18 8.06 -5.34
C ARG A 105 6.45 8.64 -6.72
N ALA A 106 7.66 8.47 -7.24
CA ALA A 106 8.01 8.90 -8.59
C ALA A 106 7.11 8.22 -9.63
N LEU A 107 6.98 6.89 -9.56
CA LEU A 107 6.08 6.13 -10.43
C LEU A 107 4.62 6.56 -10.28
N TYR A 108 4.16 6.89 -9.07
CA TYR A 108 2.80 7.37 -8.83
C TYR A 108 2.53 8.70 -9.51
N SER A 109 3.47 9.66 -9.38
CA SER A 109 3.37 10.97 -10.02
C SER A 109 3.32 10.90 -11.56
N LEU A 110 3.98 9.89 -12.14
CA LEU A 110 4.00 9.63 -13.58
C LEU A 110 2.82 8.77 -14.06
N GLY A 111 1.95 8.29 -13.15
CA GLY A 111 0.88 7.35 -13.51
C GLY A 111 1.37 5.95 -13.89
N LEU A 112 2.59 5.58 -13.48
CA LEU A 112 3.27 4.29 -13.75
C LEU A 112 3.44 3.41 -12.49
N HIS A 113 2.79 3.76 -11.38
CA HIS A 113 2.81 2.93 -10.16
C HIS A 113 2.11 1.57 -10.37
N PRO A 114 2.57 0.49 -9.71
CA PRO A 114 1.84 -0.76 -9.66
C PRO A 114 0.46 -0.56 -9.04
N ARG A 115 -0.58 -1.11 -9.67
CA ARG A 115 -1.95 -1.05 -9.19
C ARG A 115 -2.69 -2.33 -9.54
N GLU A 116 -3.60 -2.71 -8.67
CA GLU A 116 -4.48 -3.81 -8.90
C GLU A 116 -5.46 -3.48 -10.02
N ARG A 117 -5.62 -4.42 -10.95
CA ARG A 117 -6.58 -4.34 -12.04
C ARG A 117 -7.54 -5.50 -11.92
N ILE A 118 -8.83 -5.21 -12.05
CA ILE A 118 -9.87 -6.22 -12.16
C ILE A 118 -9.66 -6.94 -13.51
N PRO A 119 -9.73 -8.28 -13.58
CA PRO A 119 -9.62 -9.00 -14.85
C PRO A 119 -10.67 -8.50 -15.87
N LEU A 120 -10.23 -8.17 -17.09
CA LEU A 120 -11.11 -7.84 -18.22
C LEU A 120 -11.87 -9.06 -18.77
N SER A 121 -11.44 -10.28 -18.41
CA SER A 121 -12.04 -11.54 -18.88
C SER A 121 -12.30 -12.49 -17.71
N THR A 122 -13.57 -12.71 -17.40
CA THR A 122 -14.25 -14.02 -17.27
C THR A 122 -15.53 -13.81 -16.45
N GLY A 123 -16.64 -14.33 -16.94
CA GLY A 123 -17.93 -14.37 -16.23
C GLY A 123 -17.93 -15.24 -14.97
N ALA A 124 -16.77 -15.58 -14.41
CA ALA A 124 -16.64 -16.07 -13.05
C ALA A 124 -16.54 -14.84 -12.15
N LYS A 125 -17.66 -14.39 -11.59
CA LYS A 125 -17.61 -13.53 -10.40
C LYS A 125 -16.77 -14.31 -9.37
N GLY A 126 -15.55 -13.86 -9.09
CA GLY A 126 -14.78 -14.37 -7.95
C GLY A 126 -15.62 -14.30 -6.68
N ALA A 127 -15.30 -15.11 -5.68
CA ALA A 127 -16.01 -15.06 -4.40
C ALA A 127 -16.02 -13.63 -3.88
N ASP A 128 -17.18 -13.13 -3.45
CA ASP A 128 -17.26 -11.81 -2.85
C ASP A 128 -16.48 -11.83 -1.52
N LEU A 129 -15.40 -11.05 -1.47
CA LEU A 129 -14.56 -10.91 -0.29
C LEU A 129 -15.01 -9.75 0.60
N SER A 130 -16.09 -9.05 0.27
CA SER A 130 -16.59 -7.92 1.07
C SER A 130 -16.88 -8.34 2.52
N VAL A 131 -16.57 -7.46 3.47
CA VAL A 131 -16.86 -7.66 4.90
C VAL A 131 -17.29 -6.36 5.56
N SER A 132 -18.04 -6.44 6.66
CA SER A 132 -18.40 -5.26 7.47
C SER A 132 -17.38 -5.04 8.60
N VAL A 133 -16.85 -3.82 8.69
CA VAL A 133 -15.93 -3.38 9.75
C VAL A 133 -16.43 -2.04 10.29
N PHE A 134 -16.74 -1.98 11.58
CA PHE A 134 -17.33 -0.78 12.22
C PHE A 134 -18.60 -0.27 11.50
N GLY A 135 -19.42 -1.18 10.96
CA GLY A 135 -20.61 -0.85 10.18
C GLY A 135 -20.34 -0.36 8.76
N GLN A 136 -19.08 -0.28 8.33
CA GLN A 136 -18.68 0.05 6.96
C GLN A 136 -18.42 -1.22 6.16
N GLU A 137 -19.00 -1.33 4.98
CA GLU A 137 -18.68 -2.39 4.04
C GLU A 137 -17.34 -2.10 3.36
N ILE A 138 -16.35 -2.96 3.57
CA ILE A 138 -15.03 -2.87 2.96
C ILE A 138 -14.84 -3.97 1.91
N SER A 139 -14.10 -3.65 0.85
CA SER A 139 -14.00 -4.47 -0.38
C SER A 139 -13.26 -5.81 -0.21
N ASN A 140 -12.52 -5.99 0.88
CA ASN A 140 -11.85 -7.24 1.26
C ASN A 140 -11.35 -7.14 2.71
N PRO A 141 -11.10 -8.26 3.41
CA PRO A 141 -10.63 -8.25 4.79
C PRO A 141 -9.10 -8.13 4.90
N ILE A 142 -8.40 -7.58 3.89
CA ILE A 142 -6.94 -7.48 3.91
C ILE A 142 -6.51 -6.05 4.21
N GLY A 143 -5.55 -5.93 5.13
CA GLY A 143 -4.92 -4.67 5.49
C GLY A 143 -3.41 -4.65 5.25
N ILE A 144 -2.83 -3.46 5.14
CA ILE A 144 -1.38 -3.24 5.27
C ILE A 144 -1.12 -2.65 6.66
N SER A 145 -0.24 -3.28 7.43
CA SER A 145 0.09 -2.85 8.80
C SER A 145 0.97 -1.60 8.81
N ALA A 146 0.91 -0.84 9.91
CA ALA A 146 1.83 0.27 10.20
C ALA A 146 3.30 -0.11 10.06
N GLY A 147 4.11 0.92 9.79
CA GLY A 147 5.56 0.84 9.64
C GLY A 147 6.05 0.73 8.19
N VAL A 148 5.18 0.31 7.25
CA VAL A 148 5.47 0.36 5.80
C VAL A 148 5.47 1.81 5.32
N ASP A 149 4.52 2.60 5.80
CA ASP A 149 4.46 4.04 5.55
C ASP A 149 4.38 4.77 6.89
N LYS A 150 5.56 5.11 7.43
CA LYS A 150 5.67 5.77 8.72
C LYS A 150 5.26 7.24 8.67
N LEU A 151 5.26 7.85 7.48
CA LEU A 151 5.16 9.30 7.30
C LEU A 151 3.88 9.73 6.55
N ALA A 152 3.05 8.77 6.12
CA ALA A 152 1.89 8.99 5.26
C ALA A 152 2.30 9.67 3.94
N GLU A 153 3.23 9.04 3.23
CA GLU A 153 3.69 9.51 1.91
C GLU A 153 3.22 8.65 0.74
N ILE A 154 2.79 7.41 1.00
CA ILE A 154 2.50 6.41 -0.02
C ILE A 154 1.17 5.68 0.22
N GLU A 155 0.31 6.14 1.12
CA GLU A 155 -0.96 5.51 1.48
C GLU A 155 -1.88 5.29 0.28
N ASP A 156 -1.93 6.23 -0.67
CA ASP A 156 -2.69 6.08 -1.91
C ASP A 156 -2.11 5.01 -2.84
N ILE A 157 -0.79 4.84 -2.82
CA ILE A 157 -0.08 3.80 -3.57
C ILE A 157 -0.32 2.44 -2.91
N LEU A 158 -0.28 2.38 -1.58
CA LEU A 158 -0.61 1.18 -0.81
C LEU A 158 -2.05 0.74 -1.04
N PHE A 159 -3.02 1.68 -1.09
CA PHE A 159 -4.39 1.37 -1.51
C PHE A 159 -4.48 0.87 -2.96
N ALA A 160 -3.61 1.36 -3.85
CA ALA A 160 -3.58 0.89 -5.24
C ALA A 160 -3.13 -0.57 -5.36
N PHE A 161 -2.40 -1.12 -4.38
CA PHE A 161 -2.02 -2.53 -4.37
C PHE A 161 -3.18 -3.51 -4.10
N GLY A 162 -4.38 -3.00 -3.80
CA GLY A 162 -5.60 -3.80 -3.62
C GLY A 162 -6.13 -4.05 -2.20
N PRO A 163 -5.49 -3.68 -1.08
CA PRO A 163 -6.07 -3.91 0.24
C PRO A 163 -7.24 -2.95 0.48
N ALA A 164 -8.12 -3.31 1.41
CA ALA A 164 -9.18 -2.41 1.86
C ALA A 164 -8.76 -1.55 3.05
N VAL A 165 -7.79 -1.99 3.85
CA VAL A 165 -7.28 -1.21 4.99
C VAL A 165 -5.81 -0.86 4.78
N VAL A 166 -5.42 0.38 5.04
CA VAL A 166 -4.01 0.79 5.12
C VAL A 166 -3.80 1.46 6.47
N GLU A 167 -2.79 1.02 7.21
CA GLU A 167 -2.37 1.63 8.47
C GLU A 167 -1.03 2.36 8.27
N VAL A 168 -1.01 3.67 8.48
CA VAL A 168 0.21 4.52 8.45
C VAL A 168 0.71 4.83 9.87
N GLY A 169 1.96 5.30 10.01
CA GLY A 169 2.59 5.58 11.31
C GLY A 169 3.47 4.43 11.82
N GLY A 170 3.82 4.32 13.12
CA GLY A 170 3.36 5.10 14.28
C GLY A 170 4.03 6.47 14.45
N VAL A 171 3.23 7.52 14.40
CA VAL A 171 3.68 8.90 14.55
C VAL A 171 3.73 9.32 16.01
N THR A 172 4.66 10.21 16.34
CA THR A 172 4.85 10.80 17.68
C THR A 172 4.61 12.30 17.64
N PRO A 173 4.38 12.97 18.79
CA PRO A 173 4.20 14.42 18.83
C PRO A 173 5.28 15.19 18.08
N PHE A 174 6.55 14.92 18.43
CA PHE A 174 7.71 15.60 17.89
C PHE A 174 8.57 14.65 17.04
N ALA A 175 9.38 15.24 16.16
CA ALA A 175 10.36 14.52 15.37
C ALA A 175 11.39 13.81 16.26
N GLN A 176 11.84 12.63 15.81
CA GLN A 176 12.89 11.88 16.47
C GLN A 176 13.58 10.95 15.48
N ASP A 177 14.90 10.79 15.63
CA ASP A 177 15.71 9.96 14.72
C ASP A 177 15.44 8.45 14.90
N GLY A 178 14.94 8.05 16.08
CA GLY A 178 14.82 6.67 16.53
C GLY A 178 16.15 6.07 16.99
N ASN A 179 16.26 4.75 17.07
CA ASN A 179 17.49 4.09 17.55
C ASN A 179 18.62 4.13 16.50
N PRO A 180 19.90 3.99 16.90
CA PRO A 180 21.03 4.01 15.95
C PRO A 180 20.94 2.94 14.85
N LYS A 181 21.43 3.28 13.64
CA LYS A 181 21.55 2.36 12.49
C LYS A 181 22.84 1.52 12.58
N PRO A 182 22.88 0.31 11.97
CA PRO A 182 21.78 -0.40 11.32
C PRO A 182 20.76 -0.92 12.34
N ARG A 183 19.49 -0.96 11.93
CA ARG A 183 18.36 -1.25 12.83
C ARG A 183 17.23 -2.06 12.19
N VAL A 184 17.42 -2.53 10.96
CA VAL A 184 16.51 -3.44 10.27
C VAL A 184 17.33 -4.53 9.61
N PHE A 185 17.05 -5.79 9.96
CA PHE A 185 17.82 -6.95 9.56
C PHE A 185 16.91 -7.97 8.90
N LYS A 186 17.31 -8.46 7.73
CA LYS A 186 16.61 -9.52 7.01
C LYS A 186 17.16 -10.89 7.39
N LEU A 187 16.26 -11.86 7.45
CA LEU A 187 16.53 -13.28 7.56
C LEU A 187 15.91 -13.96 6.34
N PRO A 188 16.54 -13.90 5.14
CA PRO A 188 15.92 -14.27 3.87
C PRO A 188 15.43 -15.71 3.82
N LYS A 189 16.20 -16.65 4.38
CA LYS A 189 15.83 -18.08 4.47
C LYS A 189 14.48 -18.27 5.17
N TYR A 190 14.24 -17.50 6.23
CA TYR A 190 13.05 -17.57 7.07
C TYR A 190 11.96 -16.58 6.66
N LYS A 191 12.21 -15.75 5.63
CA LYS A 191 11.37 -14.62 5.23
C LYS A 191 10.95 -13.75 6.42
N ALA A 192 11.91 -13.46 7.30
CA ALA A 192 11.69 -12.76 8.56
C ALA A 192 12.49 -11.46 8.63
N LEU A 193 12.04 -10.54 9.48
CA LEU A 193 12.72 -9.29 9.77
C LEU A 193 12.89 -9.11 11.28
N ILE A 194 14.05 -8.67 11.71
CA ILE A 194 14.25 -8.11 13.05
C ILE A 194 14.43 -6.60 12.87
N ASN A 195 13.68 -5.81 13.63
CA ASN A 195 13.84 -4.36 13.61
C ASN A 195 13.87 -3.76 15.01
N ARG A 196 14.66 -2.70 15.16
CA ARG A 196 14.74 -1.85 16.34
C ARG A 196 14.61 -0.38 15.98
N CYS A 197 13.70 0.01 15.08
CA CYS A 197 13.66 1.39 14.58
C CYS A 197 13.44 2.47 15.65
N GLY A 198 12.61 2.19 16.68
CA GLY A 198 12.33 3.14 17.75
C GLY A 198 11.48 4.34 17.31
N LEU A 199 10.44 4.11 16.50
CA LEU A 199 9.46 5.14 16.08
C LEU A 199 10.08 6.39 15.42
N ALA A 200 11.15 6.20 14.64
CA ALA A 200 11.77 7.28 13.86
C ALA A 200 10.76 7.96 12.92
N GLY A 201 10.73 9.30 12.93
CA GLY A 201 9.81 10.09 12.12
C GLY A 201 9.94 11.60 12.32
N THR A 202 9.14 12.36 11.57
CA THR A 202 9.18 13.84 11.50
C THR A 202 8.17 14.54 12.42
N GLY A 203 7.41 13.78 13.21
CA GLY A 203 6.40 14.31 14.13
C GLY A 203 5.00 14.42 13.52
N VAL A 204 4.01 14.63 14.37
CA VAL A 204 2.59 14.57 13.98
C VAL A 204 2.13 15.76 13.14
N GLU A 205 2.73 16.93 13.33
CA GLU A 205 2.39 18.13 12.55
C GLU A 205 2.68 17.96 11.07
N ASP A 206 3.85 17.39 10.76
CA ASP A 206 4.27 17.14 9.39
C ASP A 206 3.39 16.08 8.70
N MET A 207 3.00 15.03 9.43
CA MET A 207 2.00 14.07 8.94
C MET A 207 0.62 14.71 8.75
N ALA A 208 0.17 15.55 9.68
CA ALA A 208 -1.12 16.25 9.61
C ALA A 208 -1.19 17.18 8.41
N GLN A 209 -0.09 17.86 8.09
CA GLN A 209 0.00 18.69 6.88
C GLN A 209 -0.16 17.85 5.61
N ARG A 210 0.53 16.70 5.51
CA ARG A 210 0.39 15.79 4.35
C ARG A 210 -1.03 15.28 4.18
N LEU A 211 -1.64 14.79 5.26
CA LEU A 211 -3.01 14.26 5.20
C LEU A 211 -4.03 15.35 4.88
N ARG A 212 -3.85 16.57 5.39
CA ARG A 212 -4.66 17.74 5.03
C ARG A 212 -4.55 18.06 3.54
N ASP A 213 -3.32 18.11 3.02
CA ASP A 213 -3.08 18.37 1.59
C ASP A 213 -3.68 17.28 0.71
N ARG A 214 -3.62 16.02 1.16
CA ARG A 214 -4.29 14.90 0.50
C ARG A 214 -5.80 15.10 0.39
N VAL A 215 -6.47 15.47 1.48
CA VAL A 215 -7.91 15.78 1.47
C VAL A 215 -8.21 16.96 0.55
N ARG A 216 -7.40 18.02 0.61
CA ARG A 216 -7.54 19.20 -0.26
C ARG A 216 -7.40 18.87 -1.75
N ILE A 217 -6.43 18.04 -2.11
CA ILE A 217 -6.21 17.58 -3.48
C ILE A 217 -7.39 16.73 -3.94
N PHE A 218 -7.90 15.84 -3.08
CA PHE A 218 -9.10 15.04 -3.37
C PHE A 218 -10.32 15.93 -3.59
N ALA A 219 -10.55 16.92 -2.72
CA ALA A 219 -11.68 17.85 -2.84
C ALA A 219 -11.64 18.60 -4.19
N LYS A 220 -10.46 19.12 -4.56
CA LYS A 220 -10.25 19.81 -5.83
C LYS A 220 -10.51 18.90 -7.03
N LYS A 221 -9.98 17.68 -7.01
CA LYS A 221 -10.14 16.71 -8.12
C LYS A 221 -11.60 16.30 -8.35
N ASN A 222 -12.42 16.31 -7.30
CA ASN A 222 -13.84 15.94 -7.38
C ASN A 222 -14.78 17.16 -7.51
N GLY A 223 -14.25 18.36 -7.73
CA GLY A 223 -15.05 19.56 -7.99
C GLY A 223 -15.66 20.24 -6.77
N TYR A 224 -15.26 19.86 -5.54
CA TYR A 224 -15.78 20.48 -4.30
C TYR A 224 -15.09 21.81 -3.95
N GLY A 225 -13.95 22.12 -4.58
CA GLY A 225 -13.15 23.32 -4.30
C GLY A 225 -11.81 23.00 -3.66
N SER A 226 -11.09 24.04 -3.21
CA SER A 226 -9.77 23.88 -2.55
C SER A 226 -9.56 24.77 -1.32
N ASN A 227 -10.64 25.36 -0.83
CA ASN A 227 -10.72 26.15 0.40
C ASN A 227 -10.99 25.26 1.62
N ALA A 228 -11.07 25.87 2.81
CA ALA A 228 -11.29 25.17 4.07
C ALA A 228 -12.68 24.51 4.11
N GLU A 229 -13.69 25.16 3.53
CA GLU A 229 -15.07 24.65 3.45
C GLU A 229 -15.15 23.36 2.62
N ALA A 230 -14.39 23.26 1.53
CA ALA A 230 -14.31 22.04 0.73
C ALA A 230 -13.64 20.88 1.49
N VAL A 231 -12.61 21.18 2.30
CA VAL A 231 -11.97 20.19 3.16
C VAL A 231 -12.94 19.71 4.23
N ASP A 232 -13.62 20.64 4.91
CA ASP A 232 -14.62 20.31 5.94
C ASP A 232 -15.78 19.49 5.37
N PHE A 233 -16.28 19.84 4.18
CA PHE A 233 -17.30 19.06 3.47
C PHE A 233 -16.87 17.60 3.27
N VAL A 234 -15.63 17.36 2.83
CA VAL A 234 -15.10 16.01 2.65
C VAL A 234 -14.95 15.29 4.00
N LEU A 235 -14.34 15.94 5.00
CA LEU A 235 -14.15 15.37 6.34
C LEU A 235 -15.47 15.04 7.03
N ASN A 236 -16.54 15.76 6.73
CA ASN A 236 -17.89 15.50 7.26
C ASN A 236 -18.72 14.54 6.39
N GLY A 237 -18.09 13.82 5.46
CA GLY A 237 -18.70 12.74 4.69
C GLY A 237 -19.48 13.21 3.46
N GLY A 238 -19.40 14.48 3.09
CA GLY A 238 -20.10 15.05 1.93
C GLY A 238 -19.70 14.40 0.60
N ALA A 239 -18.51 13.79 0.54
CA ALA A 239 -18.03 13.07 -0.65
C ALA A 239 -18.58 11.63 -0.79
N GLY A 240 -19.36 11.12 0.16
CA GLY A 240 -19.95 9.77 0.09
C GLY A 240 -18.93 8.62 0.20
N VAL A 241 -17.75 8.90 0.75
CA VAL A 241 -16.68 7.92 1.01
C VAL A 241 -16.13 8.10 2.42
N PRO A 242 -15.53 7.07 3.05
CA PRO A 242 -14.83 7.21 4.32
C PRO A 242 -13.78 8.33 4.26
N PRO A 243 -13.87 9.37 5.12
CA PRO A 243 -13.05 10.56 4.92
C PRO A 243 -11.55 10.41 5.18
N GLY A 244 -11.12 9.35 5.87
CA GLY A 244 -9.70 9.03 5.97
C GLY A 244 -9.17 8.40 4.68
N SER A 245 -9.81 7.32 4.22
CA SER A 245 -9.38 6.60 3.01
C SER A 245 -9.63 7.36 1.72
N LEU A 246 -10.64 8.25 1.71
CA LEU A 246 -11.12 8.97 0.54
C LEU A 246 -11.56 8.04 -0.61
N ARG A 247 -11.91 6.79 -0.29
CA ARG A 247 -12.20 5.73 -1.26
C ARG A 247 -13.32 4.83 -0.74
N SER A 248 -14.31 4.58 -1.57
CA SER A 248 -15.38 3.61 -1.23
C SER A 248 -14.79 2.21 -1.00
N GLY A 249 -15.34 1.50 -0.02
CA GLY A 249 -14.91 0.15 0.34
C GLY A 249 -13.51 0.06 0.96
N LYS A 250 -12.95 1.17 1.47
CA LYS A 250 -11.62 1.24 2.08
C LYS A 250 -11.59 2.10 3.33
N LEU A 251 -10.66 1.80 4.25
CA LEU A 251 -10.45 2.54 5.50
C LEU A 251 -8.97 2.89 5.68
N LEU A 252 -8.70 4.13 6.10
CA LEU A 252 -7.36 4.57 6.52
C LEU A 252 -7.25 4.54 8.03
N ALA A 253 -6.29 3.76 8.53
CA ALA A 253 -5.88 3.76 9.92
C ALA A 253 -4.63 4.62 10.10
N VAL A 254 -4.57 5.41 11.17
CA VAL A 254 -3.42 6.24 11.52
C VAL A 254 -2.95 5.85 12.91
N GLN A 255 -1.72 5.34 13.01
CA GLN A 255 -1.14 4.90 14.27
C GLN A 255 -0.39 6.04 14.97
N ILE A 256 -0.66 6.22 16.27
CA ILE A 256 -0.02 7.20 17.14
C ILE A 256 0.72 6.51 18.30
N ALA A 257 1.74 7.18 18.83
CA ALA A 257 2.58 6.72 19.93
C ALA A 257 3.17 7.90 20.73
N LYS A 258 3.72 7.62 21.92
CA LYS A 258 4.52 8.60 22.68
C LYS A 258 5.90 8.83 22.07
N ASN A 259 6.49 10.00 22.31
CA ASN A 259 7.90 10.24 22.02
C ASN A 259 8.80 9.32 22.89
N MET A 260 10.00 9.01 22.38
CA MET A 260 10.95 8.13 23.08
C MET A 260 11.44 8.72 24.40
N THR A 261 11.54 10.04 24.48
CA THR A 261 12.03 10.80 25.65
C THR A 261 10.98 10.98 26.75
N THR A 262 9.70 10.74 26.45
CA THR A 262 8.61 10.86 27.41
C THR A 262 8.67 9.68 28.38
N ASP A 263 8.75 9.94 29.68
CA ASP A 263 8.78 8.91 30.70
C ASP A 263 7.45 8.13 30.73
N GLU A 264 7.53 6.80 30.64
CA GLU A 264 6.37 5.91 30.75
C GLU A 264 5.77 5.82 32.16
N GLU A 265 6.52 6.18 33.20
CA GLU A 265 6.02 6.21 34.58
C GLU A 265 5.19 7.48 34.84
N ASP A 266 5.46 8.56 34.10
CA ASP A 266 4.61 9.75 34.04
C ASP A 266 3.43 9.53 33.07
N ILE A 267 2.34 9.01 33.64
CA ILE A 267 1.11 8.72 32.89
C ILE A 267 0.50 9.98 32.29
N ASP A 268 0.57 11.11 32.99
CA ASP A 268 0.04 12.36 32.49
C ASP A 268 0.85 12.85 31.29
N ALA A 269 2.19 12.77 31.33
CA ALA A 269 3.04 13.08 30.18
C ALA A 269 2.79 12.13 29.00
N THR A 270 2.72 10.83 29.27
CA THR A 270 2.41 9.84 28.24
C THR A 270 1.05 10.14 27.61
N LYS A 271 0.01 10.39 28.41
CA LYS A 271 -1.32 10.75 27.94
C LYS A 271 -1.31 12.05 27.13
N ARG A 272 -0.56 13.08 27.57
CA ARG A 272 -0.39 14.33 26.81
C ARG A 272 0.18 14.08 25.41
N ASP A 273 1.16 13.19 25.25
CA ASP A 273 1.72 12.87 23.93
C ASP A 273 0.65 12.26 22.99
N TYR A 274 -0.13 11.30 23.48
CA TYR A 274 -1.17 10.69 22.65
C TYR A 274 -2.28 11.69 22.32
N VAL A 275 -2.75 12.48 23.29
CA VAL A 275 -3.78 13.50 23.08
C VAL A 275 -3.30 14.58 22.11
N TYR A 276 -2.04 15.02 22.22
CA TYR A 276 -1.42 15.96 21.29
C TYR A 276 -1.48 15.44 19.85
N CYS A 277 -1.21 14.14 19.65
CA CYS A 277 -1.37 13.51 18.34
C CYS A 277 -2.83 13.46 17.88
N VAL A 278 -3.77 13.07 18.76
CA VAL A 278 -5.21 12.99 18.46
C VAL A 278 -5.72 14.32 17.91
N GLU A 279 -5.45 15.42 18.62
CA GLU A 279 -5.91 16.77 18.27
C GLU A 279 -5.49 17.21 16.86
N ARG A 280 -4.37 16.68 16.36
CA ARG A 280 -3.80 17.07 15.06
C ARG A 280 -4.21 16.13 13.94
N ILE A 281 -4.24 14.83 14.20
CA ILE A 281 -4.32 13.81 13.14
C ILE A 281 -5.65 13.08 13.04
N ALA A 282 -6.43 13.01 14.13
CA ALA A 282 -7.59 12.13 14.18
C ALA A 282 -8.66 12.48 13.14
N GLN A 283 -8.83 13.76 12.80
CA GLN A 283 -9.78 14.19 11.76
C GLN A 283 -9.50 13.54 10.39
N TYR A 284 -8.25 13.20 10.08
CA TYR A 284 -7.85 12.61 8.80
C TYR A 284 -7.84 11.08 8.81
N ALA A 285 -8.29 10.44 9.89
CA ALA A 285 -8.33 8.98 10.01
C ALA A 285 -9.78 8.47 9.97
N ASP A 286 -9.99 7.26 9.45
CA ASP A 286 -11.20 6.49 9.72
C ASP A 286 -11.04 5.70 11.03
N ILE A 287 -9.81 5.25 11.30
CA ILE A 287 -9.43 4.50 12.50
C ILE A 287 -8.15 5.13 13.10
N LEU A 288 -8.21 5.56 14.34
CA LEU A 288 -7.03 5.93 15.12
C LEU A 288 -6.49 4.72 15.88
N VAL A 289 -5.21 4.40 15.74
CA VAL A 289 -4.58 3.24 16.38
C VAL A 289 -3.58 3.69 17.45
N VAL A 290 -3.82 3.30 18.70
CA VAL A 290 -2.95 3.56 19.85
C VAL A 290 -1.90 2.45 19.94
N ASN A 291 -0.62 2.78 19.76
CA ASN A 291 0.46 1.79 19.83
C ASN A 291 1.12 1.75 21.20
N VAL A 292 0.80 0.72 21.99
CA VAL A 292 1.40 0.44 23.31
C VAL A 292 2.34 -0.79 23.28
N SER A 293 2.77 -1.23 22.09
CA SER A 293 3.32 -2.58 21.89
C SER A 293 4.68 -2.66 21.21
N SER A 294 5.26 -1.54 20.77
CA SER A 294 6.61 -1.50 20.20
C SER A 294 7.64 -2.05 21.20
N PRO A 295 8.44 -3.08 20.85
CA PRO A 295 9.56 -3.53 21.68
C PRO A 295 10.78 -2.60 21.60
N ASN A 296 10.71 -1.56 20.75
CA ASN A 296 11.85 -0.75 20.34
C ASN A 296 11.89 0.62 21.02
N THR A 297 10.85 0.93 21.78
CA THR A 297 10.72 2.14 22.59
C THR A 297 10.78 1.68 24.05
N PRO A 298 11.78 2.11 24.84
CA PRO A 298 11.87 1.79 26.26
C PRO A 298 10.54 2.06 26.97
N GLY A 299 10.16 1.16 27.88
CA GLY A 299 8.97 1.32 28.70
C GLY A 299 7.60 1.15 28.03
N LEU A 300 7.51 1.25 26.71
CA LEU A 300 6.21 1.38 26.04
C LEU A 300 5.27 0.21 26.33
N ARG A 301 5.80 -1.01 26.41
CA ARG A 301 5.00 -2.21 26.74
C ARG A 301 4.51 -2.25 28.18
N THR A 302 5.15 -1.52 29.09
CA THR A 302 4.72 -1.38 30.49
C THR A 302 3.35 -0.68 30.60
N LEU A 303 2.98 0.11 29.58
CA LEU A 303 1.65 0.73 29.47
C LEU A 303 0.53 -0.29 29.27
N GLN A 304 0.82 -1.55 28.94
CA GLN A 304 -0.19 -2.61 28.79
C GLN A 304 -0.68 -3.18 30.13
N ARG A 305 -0.20 -2.67 31.28
CA ARG A 305 -0.76 -3.00 32.60
C ARG A 305 -2.18 -2.42 32.72
N ALA A 306 -3.10 -3.20 33.28
CA ALA A 306 -4.55 -2.95 33.23
C ALA A 306 -4.98 -1.51 33.54
N ASP A 307 -4.56 -0.98 34.69
CA ASP A 307 -5.02 0.33 35.18
C ASP A 307 -4.47 1.47 34.32
N LEU A 308 -3.16 1.43 34.03
CA LEU A 308 -2.47 2.41 33.18
C LEU A 308 -3.06 2.43 31.77
N LEU A 309 -3.31 1.25 31.21
CA LEU A 309 -3.90 1.11 29.88
C LEU A 309 -5.31 1.70 29.85
N THR A 310 -6.11 1.42 30.88
CA THR A 310 -7.50 1.92 30.97
C THR A 310 -7.54 3.44 31.00
N GLU A 311 -6.73 4.06 31.87
CA GLU A 311 -6.69 5.52 32.01
C GLU A 311 -6.18 6.22 30.74
N LEU A 312 -5.11 5.68 30.15
CA LEU A 312 -4.54 6.19 28.91
C LEU A 312 -5.57 6.14 27.77
N LEU A 313 -6.17 4.97 27.55
CA LEU A 313 -7.13 4.77 26.47
C LEU A 313 -8.39 5.61 26.66
N ARG A 314 -8.89 5.76 27.90
CA ARG A 314 -10.04 6.62 28.20
C ARG A 314 -9.77 8.06 27.77
N GLY A 315 -8.61 8.61 28.14
CA GLY A 315 -8.21 9.95 27.74
C GLY A 315 -8.15 10.14 26.22
N ILE A 316 -7.66 9.14 25.50
CA ILE A 316 -7.59 9.17 24.03
C ILE A 316 -8.99 9.10 23.40
N VAL A 317 -9.87 8.23 23.91
CA VAL A 317 -11.26 8.11 23.43
C VAL A 317 -12.03 9.41 23.68
N GLU A 318 -11.87 10.03 24.85
CA GLU A 318 -12.45 11.33 25.17
C GLU A 318 -11.95 12.42 24.23
N ALA A 319 -10.63 12.53 24.02
CA ALA A 319 -10.06 13.49 23.08
C ALA A 319 -10.55 13.25 21.64
N THR A 320 -10.70 12.00 21.22
CA THR A 320 -11.17 11.65 19.87
C THR A 320 -12.62 12.08 19.64
N LYS A 321 -13.47 12.03 20.67
CA LYS A 321 -14.87 12.52 20.59
C LYS A 321 -14.97 14.04 20.39
N LEU A 322 -13.93 14.79 20.77
CA LEU A 322 -13.88 16.26 20.62
C LEU A 322 -13.40 16.70 19.24
N VAL A 323 -12.93 15.78 18.39
CA VAL A 323 -12.46 16.07 17.04
C VAL A 323 -13.61 16.63 16.20
N PRO A 324 -13.41 17.73 15.44
CA PRO A 324 -14.47 18.39 14.68
C PRO A 324 -14.85 17.57 13.43
N ARG A 325 -15.60 16.49 13.64
CA ARG A 325 -16.14 15.64 12.58
C ARG A 325 -17.55 15.17 12.92
N LYS A 326 -18.41 15.12 11.90
CA LYS A 326 -19.76 14.57 11.99
C LYS A 326 -19.75 13.10 12.44
N THR A 327 -18.78 12.33 11.97
CA THR A 327 -18.58 10.94 12.39
C THR A 327 -17.24 10.83 13.09
N THR A 328 -17.26 10.46 14.36
CA THR A 328 -16.06 10.26 15.16
C THR A 328 -15.21 9.10 14.61
N PRO A 329 -13.89 9.28 14.45
CA PRO A 329 -12.99 8.19 14.10
C PRO A 329 -13.05 7.05 15.11
N LYS A 330 -12.91 5.80 14.65
CA LYS A 330 -12.88 4.63 15.52
C LYS A 330 -11.52 4.53 16.21
N VAL A 331 -11.49 4.14 17.49
CA VAL A 331 -10.24 3.99 18.24
C VAL A 331 -9.93 2.51 18.40
N MET A 332 -8.69 2.11 18.08
CA MET A 332 -8.17 0.77 18.32
C MET A 332 -6.87 0.81 19.11
N VAL A 333 -6.58 -0.25 19.85
CA VAL A 333 -5.26 -0.41 20.53
C VAL A 333 -4.47 -1.54 19.89
N LYS A 334 -3.17 -1.34 19.64
CA LYS A 334 -2.27 -2.38 19.11
C LYS A 334 -1.43 -2.97 20.22
N VAL A 335 -1.61 -4.27 20.47
CA VAL A 335 -1.02 -5.00 21.59
C VAL A 335 0.16 -5.85 21.15
N SER A 336 1.05 -6.21 22.08
CA SER A 336 2.20 -7.04 21.77
C SER A 336 1.84 -8.53 21.89
N PRO A 337 2.48 -9.39 21.07
CA PRO A 337 2.27 -10.83 21.18
C PRO A 337 2.89 -11.40 22.46
N ASP A 338 3.79 -10.66 23.12
CA ASP A 338 4.61 -11.16 24.22
C ASP A 338 3.91 -11.16 25.58
N GLU A 339 2.82 -10.41 25.70
CA GLU A 339 1.90 -10.43 26.84
C GLU A 339 0.78 -11.46 26.55
N ASP A 340 1.17 -12.74 26.51
CA ASP A 340 0.29 -13.86 26.14
C ASP A 340 -0.23 -14.69 27.33
N GLY A 341 0.09 -14.30 28.57
CA GLY A 341 -0.37 -14.96 29.78
C GLY A 341 -1.89 -14.84 29.98
N GLU A 342 -2.50 -15.82 30.68
CA GLU A 342 -3.96 -15.91 30.77
C GLU A 342 -4.59 -14.62 31.34
N GLN A 343 -4.12 -14.22 32.51
CA GLN A 343 -4.57 -13.02 33.18
C GLN A 343 -4.24 -11.73 32.41
N GLN A 344 -3.04 -11.63 31.82
CA GLN A 344 -2.61 -10.42 31.11
C GLN A 344 -3.54 -10.07 29.94
N VAL A 345 -3.95 -11.06 29.15
CA VAL A 345 -4.88 -10.81 28.04
C VAL A 345 -6.28 -10.46 28.56
N ALA A 346 -6.73 -11.08 29.66
CA ALA A 346 -8.00 -10.72 30.28
C ALA A 346 -8.00 -9.27 30.78
N ASP A 347 -6.93 -8.84 31.43
CA ASP A 347 -6.73 -7.47 31.92
C ASP A 347 -6.74 -6.44 30.77
N ILE A 348 -6.12 -6.76 29.63
CA ILE A 348 -6.15 -5.91 28.43
C ILE A 348 -7.57 -5.83 27.85
N VAL A 349 -8.30 -6.95 27.79
CA VAL A 349 -9.68 -6.98 27.32
C VAL A 349 -10.60 -6.14 28.23
N ASP A 350 -10.40 -6.21 29.54
CA ASP A 350 -11.09 -5.36 30.51
C ASP A 350 -10.80 -3.88 30.26
N ALA A 351 -9.54 -3.52 30.02
CA ALA A 351 -9.15 -2.14 29.70
C ALA A 351 -9.79 -1.64 28.40
N ILE A 352 -9.88 -2.49 27.36
CA ILE A 352 -10.57 -2.17 26.09
C ILE A 352 -12.04 -1.83 26.35
N TRP A 353 -12.74 -2.63 27.16
CA TRP A 353 -14.13 -2.35 27.52
C TRP A 353 -14.28 -1.09 28.37
N LYS A 354 -13.51 -0.95 29.45
CA LYS A 354 -13.59 0.17 30.41
C LYS A 354 -13.19 1.54 29.83
N SER A 355 -12.39 1.56 28.78
CA SER A 355 -11.94 2.78 28.10
C SER A 355 -12.85 3.23 26.96
N GLY A 356 -13.71 2.34 26.45
CA GLY A 356 -14.58 2.63 25.32
C GLY A 356 -13.91 2.49 23.95
N VAL A 357 -12.72 1.88 23.88
CA VAL A 357 -12.04 1.57 22.61
C VAL A 357 -12.90 0.65 21.73
N ASP A 358 -12.94 0.88 20.43
CA ASP A 358 -13.80 0.15 19.49
C ASP A 358 -13.21 -1.22 19.08
N GLY A 359 -11.89 -1.41 19.17
CA GLY A 359 -11.25 -2.67 18.79
C GLY A 359 -9.78 -2.81 19.17
N VAL A 360 -9.19 -3.94 18.78
CA VAL A 360 -7.80 -4.30 19.10
C VAL A 360 -7.08 -4.84 17.87
N ILE A 361 -5.79 -4.52 17.73
CA ILE A 361 -4.89 -5.10 16.74
C ILE A 361 -3.97 -6.11 17.42
N VAL A 362 -4.12 -7.39 17.06
CA VAL A 362 -3.39 -8.54 17.61
C VAL A 362 -2.52 -9.16 16.50
N SER A 363 -1.24 -8.84 16.40
CA SER A 363 -0.41 -8.11 17.35
C SER A 363 0.77 -7.41 16.67
N ASN A 364 1.62 -6.80 17.48
CA ASN A 364 2.92 -6.29 17.04
C ASN A 364 3.97 -7.43 16.88
N THR A 365 5.23 -7.06 16.73
CA THR A 365 6.41 -7.94 16.64
C THR A 365 6.79 -8.57 17.98
N THR A 366 7.55 -9.67 17.96
CA THR A 366 7.95 -10.42 19.17
C THR A 366 9.45 -10.31 19.49
N LYS A 367 9.81 -10.31 20.78
CA LYS A 367 11.20 -10.45 21.21
C LYS A 367 11.68 -11.92 21.22
N ARG A 368 10.76 -12.88 21.11
CA ARG A 368 11.06 -14.32 21.08
C ARG A 368 11.80 -14.69 19.78
N ARG A 369 12.70 -15.67 19.85
CA ARG A 369 13.60 -16.10 18.74
C ARG A 369 13.57 -17.60 18.48
N ASP A 370 13.18 -18.37 19.50
CA ASP A 370 12.87 -19.80 19.45
C ASP A 370 11.88 -20.16 18.34
N ILE A 371 11.00 -19.21 17.95
CA ILE A 371 10.04 -19.41 16.86
C ILE A 371 10.67 -19.49 15.45
N VAL A 372 11.91 -19.03 15.25
CA VAL A 372 12.61 -19.11 13.95
C VAL A 372 13.30 -20.47 13.78
N ALA A 373 13.64 -21.12 14.89
CA ALA A 373 14.45 -22.35 14.93
C ALA A 373 13.61 -23.64 14.81
N SER A 374 12.32 -23.55 14.47
CA SER A 374 11.44 -24.72 14.38
C SER A 374 11.78 -25.66 13.22
N ASP A 375 12.53 -25.19 12.22
CA ASP A 375 13.08 -26.05 11.17
C ASP A 375 14.36 -26.73 11.70
N LYS A 376 14.37 -28.07 11.72
CA LYS A 376 15.51 -28.91 12.16
C LYS A 376 16.82 -28.71 11.38
N ALA A 377 16.85 -27.78 10.41
CA ALA A 377 18.03 -27.46 9.64
C ALA A 377 18.95 -26.50 10.43
N PRO A 378 20.28 -26.70 10.40
CA PRO A 378 21.20 -25.78 11.05
C PRO A 378 21.03 -24.33 10.52
N ILE A 379 21.02 -23.39 11.45
CA ILE A 379 20.97 -21.96 11.17
C ILE A 379 22.37 -21.52 10.72
N SER A 380 22.47 -20.76 9.63
CA SER A 380 23.76 -20.27 9.13
C SER A 380 24.45 -19.37 10.17
N PRO A 381 25.79 -19.30 10.23
CA PRO A 381 26.49 -18.42 11.17
C PRO A 381 26.04 -16.96 11.07
N GLN A 382 25.78 -16.48 9.85
CA GLN A 382 25.27 -15.13 9.62
C GLN A 382 23.87 -14.92 10.21
N ASP A 383 22.94 -15.85 9.98
CA ASP A 383 21.59 -15.77 10.56
C ASP A 383 21.65 -15.88 12.09
N GLN A 384 22.59 -16.65 12.65
CA GLN A 384 22.78 -16.74 14.11
C GLN A 384 23.20 -15.39 14.71
N GLU A 385 24.11 -14.66 14.07
CA GLU A 385 24.47 -13.30 14.52
C GLU A 385 23.27 -12.34 14.42
N ILE A 386 22.51 -12.38 13.32
CA ILE A 386 21.31 -11.55 13.17
C ILE A 386 20.26 -11.87 14.24
N LEU A 387 20.11 -13.14 14.63
CA LEU A 387 19.14 -13.53 15.67
C LEU A 387 19.49 -12.98 17.06
N LYS A 388 20.76 -12.64 17.32
CA LYS A 388 21.20 -11.95 18.54
C LYS A 388 20.80 -10.47 18.57
N GLU A 389 20.40 -9.91 17.43
CA GLU A 389 20.02 -8.51 17.35
C GLU A 389 18.80 -8.19 18.23
N ARG A 390 18.92 -7.06 18.95
CA ARG A 390 17.82 -6.50 19.75
C ARG A 390 16.69 -6.04 18.84
N GLY A 391 15.47 -6.09 19.36
CA GLY A 391 14.26 -5.57 18.71
C GLY A 391 13.19 -6.62 18.47
N GLY A 392 12.20 -6.26 17.66
CA GLY A 392 11.06 -7.10 17.32
C GLY A 392 11.29 -7.94 16.06
N LEU A 393 11.01 -9.23 16.15
CA LEU A 393 10.95 -10.18 15.06
C LEU A 393 9.54 -10.19 14.44
N SER A 394 9.49 -10.20 13.11
CA SER A 394 8.30 -10.38 12.29
C SER A 394 8.58 -11.42 11.20
N GLY A 395 7.52 -12.03 10.68
CA GLY A 395 7.63 -13.01 9.60
C GLY A 395 6.72 -14.22 9.82
N PRO A 396 6.72 -15.18 8.88
CA PRO A 396 5.78 -16.31 8.87
C PRO A 396 5.77 -17.14 10.15
N SER A 397 6.90 -17.26 10.85
CA SER A 397 7.01 -18.00 12.11
C SER A 397 6.08 -17.49 13.22
N LEU A 398 5.62 -16.24 13.14
CA LEU A 398 4.71 -15.66 14.13
C LEU A 398 3.25 -16.15 13.97
N PHE A 399 2.87 -16.66 12.79
CA PHE A 399 1.47 -16.90 12.42
C PHE A 399 0.71 -17.75 13.44
N ASN A 400 1.25 -18.91 13.83
CA ASN A 400 0.59 -19.83 14.74
C ASN A 400 0.32 -19.19 16.11
N ARG A 401 1.20 -18.30 16.55
CA ARG A 401 1.02 -17.56 17.81
C ARG A 401 -0.03 -16.47 17.66
N THR A 402 0.02 -15.70 16.58
CA THR A 402 -1.02 -14.72 16.23
C THR A 402 -2.40 -15.38 16.20
N LEU A 403 -2.51 -16.55 15.56
CA LEU A 403 -3.75 -17.31 15.48
C LEU A 403 -4.31 -17.70 16.84
N ARG A 404 -3.47 -18.22 17.74
CA ARG A 404 -3.89 -18.56 19.11
C ARG A 404 -4.32 -17.32 19.89
N LEU A 405 -3.58 -16.22 19.78
CA LEU A 405 -3.91 -14.97 20.45
C LEU A 405 -5.22 -14.37 19.94
N VAL A 406 -5.44 -14.34 18.63
CA VAL A 406 -6.71 -13.84 18.04
C VAL A 406 -7.90 -14.63 18.58
N LYS A 407 -7.84 -15.97 18.58
CA LYS A 407 -8.91 -16.82 19.15
C LYS A 407 -9.19 -16.47 20.61
N ARG A 408 -8.14 -16.21 21.37
CA ARG A 408 -8.21 -15.90 22.80
C ARG A 408 -8.83 -14.52 23.07
N TYR A 409 -8.36 -13.49 22.36
CA TYR A 409 -8.96 -12.15 22.41
C TYR A 409 -10.43 -12.19 21.99
N ARG A 410 -10.78 -12.89 20.89
CA ARG A 410 -12.17 -13.05 20.45
C ARG A 410 -13.04 -13.66 21.55
N THR A 411 -12.59 -14.80 22.09
CA THR A 411 -13.32 -15.52 23.15
C THR A 411 -13.60 -14.64 24.37
N LEU A 412 -12.63 -13.81 24.78
CA LEU A 412 -12.79 -12.92 25.94
C LEU A 412 -13.64 -11.70 25.61
N LEU A 413 -13.45 -11.08 24.44
CA LEU A 413 -14.24 -9.92 24.01
C LEU A 413 -15.73 -10.28 23.82
N ASP A 414 -16.04 -11.50 23.38
CA ASP A 414 -17.42 -11.99 23.25
C ASP A 414 -18.17 -12.16 24.57
N ARG A 415 -17.46 -12.21 25.71
CA ARG A 415 -18.09 -12.24 27.03
C ARG A 415 -18.75 -10.91 27.40
N GLY A 416 -18.43 -9.84 26.65
CA GLY A 416 -18.91 -8.49 26.94
C GLY A 416 -18.07 -7.78 28.00
N PRO A 417 -18.48 -6.56 28.38
CA PRO A 417 -17.79 -5.76 29.38
C PRO A 417 -17.86 -6.43 30.77
N PRO A 418 -16.82 -6.23 31.61
CA PRO A 418 -16.86 -6.72 32.98
C PRO A 418 -18.02 -6.08 33.76
N SER A 419 -18.63 -6.82 34.69
CA SER A 419 -19.87 -6.48 35.41
C SER A 419 -19.85 -5.09 36.08
N ASN A 420 -18.66 -4.58 36.39
CA ASN A 420 -18.43 -3.33 37.10
C ASN A 420 -18.17 -2.14 36.16
N ALA A 421 -18.09 -2.36 34.85
CA ALA A 421 -17.75 -1.33 33.85
C ALA A 421 -18.99 -0.68 33.20
N VAL A 422 -20.18 -1.20 33.48
CA VAL A 422 -21.44 -0.71 32.94
C VAL A 422 -22.46 -0.69 34.08
N ASP A 423 -23.23 0.40 34.21
CA ASP A 423 -24.41 0.45 35.07
C ASP A 423 -25.44 -0.57 34.54
N THR A 424 -25.26 -1.83 34.94
CA THR A 424 -26.04 -2.99 34.50
C THR A 424 -27.52 -2.89 34.87
N GLU A 425 -27.89 -1.97 35.76
CA GLU A 425 -29.29 -1.65 36.10
C GLU A 425 -30.05 -0.90 34.99
N LYS A 426 -29.35 -0.33 34.00
CA LYS A 426 -29.98 0.44 32.90
C LYS A 426 -30.07 -0.31 31.56
N LEU A 427 -29.48 -1.50 31.43
CA LEU A 427 -29.57 -2.28 30.20
C LEU A 427 -30.78 -3.21 30.25
N SER A 428 -31.67 -3.05 29.26
CA SER A 428 -32.70 -4.03 29.01
C SER A 428 -32.06 -5.33 28.51
N ASN A 429 -32.69 -6.49 28.73
CA ASN A 429 -32.24 -7.79 28.20
C ASN A 429 -32.09 -7.83 26.66
N SER A 430 -32.51 -6.77 25.94
CA SER A 430 -32.38 -6.59 24.49
C SER A 430 -31.15 -5.80 24.02
N ASP A 431 -30.40 -5.14 24.90
CA ASP A 431 -29.26 -4.30 24.52
C ASP A 431 -27.95 -5.12 24.45
N LYS A 432 -27.73 -5.83 23.34
CA LYS A 432 -26.42 -6.43 23.06
C LYS A 432 -25.41 -5.31 22.82
N PHE A 433 -24.31 -5.29 23.59
CA PHE A 433 -23.18 -4.39 23.37
C PHE A 433 -22.63 -4.53 21.94
N GLU A 434 -22.15 -3.42 21.37
CA GLU A 434 -21.47 -3.45 20.07
C GLU A 434 -20.23 -4.37 20.14
N PRO A 435 -20.12 -5.37 19.25
CA PRO A 435 -18.97 -6.27 19.24
C PRO A 435 -17.67 -5.52 18.97
N LYS A 436 -16.63 -5.78 19.78
CA LYS A 436 -15.29 -5.23 19.53
C LYS A 436 -14.66 -5.86 18.29
N VAL A 437 -14.06 -5.03 17.45
CA VAL A 437 -13.38 -5.45 16.21
C VAL A 437 -11.96 -5.91 16.50
N ILE A 438 -11.51 -6.97 15.81
CA ILE A 438 -10.13 -7.46 15.90
C ILE A 438 -9.47 -7.37 14.53
N PHE A 439 -8.34 -6.66 14.44
CA PHE A 439 -7.43 -6.79 13.31
C PHE A 439 -6.28 -7.71 13.69
N ALA A 440 -5.99 -8.72 12.87
CA ALA A 440 -4.88 -9.61 13.09
C ALA A 440 -3.64 -9.14 12.33
N SER A 441 -2.47 -9.11 12.98
CA SER A 441 -1.20 -8.77 12.33
C SER A 441 -0.10 -9.67 12.86
N GLY A 442 0.66 -10.29 11.97
CA GLY A 442 1.81 -11.14 12.32
C GLY A 442 1.81 -12.49 11.63
N GLY A 443 2.77 -12.68 10.71
CA GLY A 443 3.06 -13.96 10.05
C GLY A 443 2.09 -14.39 8.96
N ILE A 444 1.05 -13.61 8.67
CA ILE A 444 0.11 -13.86 7.58
C ILE A 444 0.81 -13.64 6.23
N SER A 445 0.78 -14.65 5.37
CA SER A 445 1.59 -14.68 4.14
C SER A 445 0.88 -15.21 2.88
N ASN A 446 -0.30 -15.80 3.03
CA ASN A 446 -1.08 -16.42 1.95
C ASN A 446 -2.59 -16.37 2.25
N GLY A 447 -3.42 -16.68 1.24
CA GLY A 447 -4.88 -16.61 1.33
C GLY A 447 -5.49 -17.57 2.36
N LYS A 448 -4.96 -18.80 2.44
CA LYS A 448 -5.40 -19.78 3.45
C LYS A 448 -5.23 -19.26 4.88
N GLN A 449 -4.08 -18.67 5.19
CA GLN A 449 -3.80 -18.07 6.49
C GLN A 449 -4.72 -16.89 6.81
N VAL A 450 -5.11 -16.11 5.79
CA VAL A 450 -6.14 -15.06 5.97
C VAL A 450 -7.46 -15.71 6.37
N LEU A 451 -7.93 -16.74 5.64
CA LEU A 451 -9.18 -17.41 6.01
C LEU A 451 -9.12 -18.03 7.42
N GLU A 452 -8.00 -18.65 7.79
CA GLU A 452 -7.80 -19.20 9.13
C GLU A 452 -7.87 -18.13 10.23
N ILE A 453 -7.28 -16.96 10.02
CA ILE A 453 -7.27 -15.88 11.03
C ILE A 453 -8.63 -15.18 11.14
N LEU A 454 -9.37 -15.07 10.03
CA LEU A 454 -10.73 -14.54 10.03
C LEU A 454 -11.68 -15.51 10.75
N ASN A 455 -11.58 -16.81 10.47
CA ASN A 455 -12.33 -17.85 11.18
C ASN A 455 -12.00 -17.92 12.68
N ALA A 456 -10.81 -17.46 13.08
CA ALA A 456 -10.44 -17.33 14.49
C ALA A 456 -11.08 -16.13 15.20
N GLY A 457 -11.76 -15.24 14.46
CA GLY A 457 -12.48 -14.09 15.02
C GLY A 457 -11.91 -12.72 14.65
N ALA A 458 -10.90 -12.65 13.78
CA ALA A 458 -10.46 -11.37 13.21
C ALA A 458 -11.44 -10.88 12.13
N SER A 459 -11.61 -9.56 12.04
CA SER A 459 -12.36 -8.90 10.96
C SER A 459 -11.45 -8.51 9.79
N VAL A 460 -10.16 -8.24 10.05
CA VAL A 460 -9.16 -7.87 9.04
C VAL A 460 -7.84 -8.58 9.33
N ALA A 461 -7.18 -9.06 8.27
CA ALA A 461 -5.84 -9.64 8.27
C ALA A 461 -4.84 -8.65 7.69
N GLN A 462 -3.96 -8.10 8.52
CA GLN A 462 -2.90 -7.18 8.12
C GLN A 462 -1.60 -7.90 7.74
N ILE A 463 -0.96 -7.42 6.69
CA ILE A 463 0.34 -7.92 6.21
C ILE A 463 1.42 -6.83 6.25
N TYR A 464 2.67 -7.27 6.42
CA TYR A 464 3.87 -6.44 6.33
C TYR A 464 5.00 -7.25 5.67
N THR A 465 5.53 -8.25 6.39
CA THR A 465 6.73 -8.98 5.97
C THR A 465 6.51 -9.71 4.64
N ALA A 466 5.30 -10.22 4.42
CA ALA A 466 4.91 -10.82 3.15
C ALA A 466 5.09 -9.87 1.96
N MET A 467 4.84 -8.57 2.13
CA MET A 467 5.06 -7.57 1.08
C MET A 467 6.54 -7.26 0.87
N VAL A 468 7.33 -7.21 1.94
CA VAL A 468 8.78 -6.96 1.85
C VAL A 468 9.47 -8.02 0.99
N TYR A 469 9.03 -9.28 1.06
CA TYR A 469 9.54 -10.37 0.25
C TYR A 469 8.74 -10.63 -1.05
N GLY A 470 7.46 -10.25 -1.09
CA GLY A 470 6.54 -10.57 -2.18
C GLY A 470 6.29 -9.45 -3.17
N GLY A 471 6.69 -8.21 -2.84
CA GLY A 471 6.49 -7.02 -3.67
C GLY A 471 5.02 -6.56 -3.74
N ALA A 472 4.76 -5.62 -4.65
CA ALA A 472 3.45 -4.97 -4.83
C ALA A 472 2.30 -5.95 -5.14
N GLY A 473 2.61 -7.11 -5.75
CA GLY A 473 1.64 -8.14 -6.09
C GLY A 473 1.12 -8.99 -4.93
N THR A 474 1.62 -8.77 -3.71
CA THR A 474 1.34 -9.65 -2.57
C THR A 474 -0.14 -9.69 -2.21
N VAL A 475 -0.81 -8.54 -2.12
CA VAL A 475 -2.24 -8.49 -1.73
C VAL A 475 -3.13 -9.14 -2.79
N THR A 476 -2.94 -8.79 -4.06
CA THR A 476 -3.69 -9.39 -5.18
C THR A 476 -3.56 -10.92 -5.20
N ARG A 477 -2.35 -11.45 -4.99
CA ARG A 477 -2.12 -12.89 -4.90
C ARG A 477 -2.85 -13.53 -3.71
N ILE A 478 -2.80 -12.91 -2.53
CA ILE A 478 -3.50 -13.42 -1.35
C ILE A 478 -5.02 -13.48 -1.60
N LYS A 479 -5.61 -12.46 -2.24
CA LYS A 479 -7.04 -12.49 -2.58
C LYS A 479 -7.39 -13.61 -3.56
N GLN A 480 -6.57 -13.81 -4.60
CA GLN A 480 -6.76 -14.92 -5.54
C GLN A 480 -6.67 -16.28 -4.83
N GLU A 481 -5.70 -16.44 -3.92
CA GLU A 481 -5.59 -17.65 -3.09
C GLU A 481 -6.83 -17.83 -2.19
N MET A 482 -7.39 -16.76 -1.60
CA MET A 482 -8.63 -16.82 -0.83
C MET A 482 -9.84 -17.25 -1.68
N GLU A 483 -10.02 -16.64 -2.85
CA GLU A 483 -11.10 -16.96 -3.79
C GLU A 483 -11.03 -18.44 -4.22
N GLN A 484 -9.82 -18.95 -4.48
CA GLN A 484 -9.60 -20.35 -4.81
C GLN A 484 -9.98 -21.27 -3.64
N GLU A 485 -9.52 -20.98 -2.43
CA GLU A 485 -9.84 -21.76 -1.22
C GLU A 485 -11.34 -21.75 -0.90
N LEU A 486 -12.04 -20.63 -1.15
CA LEU A 486 -13.49 -20.52 -0.96
C LEU A 486 -14.27 -21.27 -2.04
N SER A 487 -13.77 -21.34 -3.28
CA SER A 487 -14.42 -22.09 -4.36
C SER A 487 -14.30 -23.61 -4.24
N GLN A 488 -13.38 -24.10 -3.41
CA GLN A 488 -13.13 -25.53 -3.19
C GLN A 488 -13.92 -26.11 -2.02
N LYS A 489 -14.59 -25.27 -1.22
CA LYS A 489 -15.49 -25.65 -0.13
C LYS A 489 -16.93 -25.57 -0.60
#